data_AF-A0A662PTZ1-F1
#
_entry.id   AF-A0A662PTZ1-F1
#
_cell.length_a   1.000
_cell.length_b   1.000
_cell.length_c   1.000
_cell.angle_alpha   90.00
_cell.angle_beta   90.00
_cell.angle_gamma   90.00
#
_symmetry.space_group_name_H-M   'P 1'
#
loop_
_entity.id
_entity.type
_entity.pdbx_description
1 polymer ?
#
loop_
_entity_poly.entity_id
_entity_poly.type
_entity_poly.pdbx_seq_one_letter_code
_entity_poly.pdbx_strand_id
1 'polypeptide(L)'
;EHEDEVEDIIRKVLLNVGARFYRNKARALTWNLKVLKMKEGSPRLLLVKLSEMKEEMDRVRYLMKNFKYIKRKGARDLLIELGLAQSVIALDQRIINILEKLDINFDKKLVRKDDLYCEVEKELISKICKPLGLSGAQFDRMLYQNYDSILSFIEEQLKQA
;
A
#
# COMPACT_ATOMS: atom_id res chain seq x y z
N GLU A 1 -20.54 19.04 -16.81
CA GLU A 1 -19.69 20.09 -17.42
C GLU A 1 -18.33 20.22 -16.73
N HIS A 2 -18.23 20.35 -15.40
CA HIS A 2 -16.92 20.52 -14.73
C HIS A 2 -16.06 19.26 -14.55
N GLU A 3 -16.59 18.04 -14.71
CA GLU A 3 -15.84 16.80 -14.41
C GLU A 3 -14.82 16.46 -15.52
N ASP A 4 -15.20 16.66 -16.79
CA ASP A 4 -14.31 16.46 -17.95
C ASP A 4 -13.16 17.47 -17.98
N GLU A 5 -13.43 18.71 -17.57
CA GLU A 5 -12.42 19.77 -17.44
C GLU A 5 -11.38 19.42 -16.35
N VAL A 6 -11.84 18.96 -15.18
CA VAL A 6 -10.97 18.51 -14.09
C VAL A 6 -10.13 17.30 -14.53
N GLU A 7 -10.72 16.32 -15.21
CA GLU A 7 -9.96 15.19 -15.74
C GLU A 7 -8.89 15.65 -16.74
N ASP A 8 -9.22 16.58 -17.64
CA ASP A 8 -8.27 17.08 -18.63
C ASP A 8 -7.09 17.82 -17.99
N ILE A 9 -7.35 18.66 -16.97
CA ILE A 9 -6.32 19.33 -16.19
C ILE A 9 -5.41 18.30 -15.52
N ILE A 10 -5.97 17.33 -14.79
CA ILE A 10 -5.20 16.28 -14.11
C ILE A 10 -4.37 15.49 -15.13
N ARG A 11 -4.97 15.13 -16.27
CA ARG A 11 -4.31 14.39 -17.34
C ARG A 11 -3.11 15.15 -17.91
N LYS A 12 -3.24 16.46 -18.15
CA LYS A 12 -2.14 17.33 -18.63
C LYS A 12 -1.01 17.40 -17.61
N VAL A 13 -1.34 17.59 -16.32
CA VAL A 13 -0.35 17.61 -15.24
C VAL A 13 0.40 16.27 -15.17
N LEU A 14 -0.33 15.16 -15.16
CA LEU A 14 0.27 13.82 -15.11
C LEU A 14 1.17 13.53 -16.32
N LEU A 15 0.79 14.00 -17.51
CA LEU A 15 1.62 13.89 -18.71
C LEU A 15 2.92 14.69 -18.56
N ASN A 16 2.83 15.94 -18.08
CA ASN A 16 3.98 16.83 -17.95
C ASN A 16 5.01 16.33 -16.92
N VAL A 17 4.56 15.66 -15.85
CA VAL A 17 5.46 15.03 -14.86
C VAL A 17 5.95 13.64 -15.29
N GLY A 18 5.68 13.22 -16.53
CA GLY A 18 6.15 11.94 -17.08
C GLY A 18 5.45 10.70 -16.49
N ALA A 19 4.25 10.85 -15.92
CA ALA A 19 3.56 9.73 -15.31
C ALA A 19 3.10 8.71 -16.36
N ARG A 20 3.53 7.46 -16.22
CA ARG A 20 2.97 6.34 -16.99
C ARG A 20 1.48 6.16 -16.68
N PHE A 21 0.73 5.69 -17.68
CA PHE A 21 -0.72 5.48 -17.60
C PHE A 21 -1.51 6.73 -17.16
N TYR A 22 -1.00 7.92 -17.50
CA TYR A 22 -1.57 9.22 -17.09
C TYR A 22 -3.07 9.35 -17.36
N ARG A 23 -3.59 8.81 -18.47
CA ARG A 23 -5.03 8.84 -18.79
C ARG A 23 -5.87 8.07 -17.78
N ASN A 24 -5.46 6.85 -17.45
CA ASN A 24 -6.21 6.02 -16.50
C ASN A 24 -6.09 6.56 -15.08
N LYS A 25 -4.92 7.11 -14.72
CA LYS A 25 -4.70 7.78 -13.44
C LYS A 25 -5.53 9.06 -13.32
N ALA A 26 -5.68 9.84 -14.40
CA ALA A 26 -6.54 11.01 -14.42
C ALA A 26 -7.99 10.64 -14.11
N ARG A 27 -8.57 9.68 -14.84
CA ARG A 27 -9.91 9.14 -14.56
C ARG A 27 -10.09 8.69 -13.11
N ALA A 28 -9.10 7.97 -12.58
CA ALA A 28 -9.14 7.48 -11.21
C ALA A 28 -9.09 8.61 -10.17
N LEU A 29 -8.22 9.61 -10.39
CA LEU A 29 -8.11 10.77 -9.51
C LEU A 29 -9.37 11.64 -9.56
N THR A 30 -9.95 11.87 -10.74
CA THR A 30 -11.23 12.58 -10.88
C THR A 30 -12.33 11.90 -10.06
N TRP A 31 -12.45 10.57 -10.18
CA TRP A 31 -13.38 9.81 -9.34
C TRP A 31 -13.06 9.94 -7.85
N ASN A 32 -11.80 9.83 -7.46
CA ASN A 32 -11.40 9.90 -6.05
C ASN A 32 -11.70 11.29 -5.44
N LEU A 33 -11.47 12.37 -6.20
CA LEU A 33 -11.84 13.73 -5.79
C LEU A 33 -13.36 13.87 -5.64
N LYS A 34 -14.14 13.25 -6.53
CA LYS A 34 -15.60 13.21 -6.41
C LYS A 34 -16.05 12.50 -5.15
N VAL A 35 -15.44 11.36 -4.81
CA VAL A 35 -15.72 10.65 -3.54
C VAL A 35 -15.42 11.56 -2.35
N LEU A 36 -14.27 12.22 -2.33
CA LEU A 36 -13.89 13.14 -1.25
C LEU A 36 -14.86 14.31 -1.11
N LYS A 37 -15.32 14.89 -2.22
CA LYS A 37 -16.22 16.04 -2.23
C LYS A 37 -17.67 15.66 -1.91
N MET A 38 -18.18 14.59 -2.51
CA MET A 38 -19.62 14.26 -2.49
C MET A 38 -20.00 13.21 -1.44
N LYS A 39 -19.15 12.21 -1.17
CA LYS A 39 -19.48 11.13 -0.24
C LYS A 39 -18.95 11.40 1.17
N GLU A 40 -17.74 11.93 1.27
CA GLU A 40 -17.13 12.22 2.58
C GLU A 40 -17.34 13.68 3.00
N GLY A 41 -17.64 14.57 2.06
CA GLY A 41 -17.78 16.01 2.31
C GLY A 41 -16.45 16.77 2.41
N SER A 42 -15.37 16.12 2.85
CA SER A 42 -13.99 16.63 2.74
C SER A 42 -12.93 15.54 3.03
N PRO A 43 -11.66 15.76 2.66
CA PRO A 43 -10.56 14.90 3.11
C PRO A 43 -10.47 14.79 4.63
N ARG A 44 -10.76 15.86 5.37
CA ARG A 44 -10.78 15.85 6.85
C ARG A 44 -11.84 14.90 7.38
N LEU A 45 -13.05 14.94 6.83
CA LEU A 45 -14.16 14.07 7.26
C LEU A 45 -13.90 12.60 6.89
N LEU A 46 -13.20 12.33 5.79
CA LEU A 46 -12.70 10.98 5.51
C LEU A 46 -11.78 10.49 6.64
N LEU A 47 -10.83 11.31 7.10
CA LEU A 47 -9.92 10.92 8.18
C LEU A 47 -10.67 10.64 9.49
N VAL A 48 -11.65 11.47 9.84
CA VAL A 48 -12.53 11.24 11.00
C VAL A 48 -13.22 9.89 10.87
N LYS A 49 -13.90 9.66 9.75
CA LYS A 49 -14.60 8.40 9.49
C LYS A 49 -13.69 7.17 9.56
N LEU A 50 -12.49 7.26 8.99
CA LEU A 50 -11.52 6.16 9.07
C LEU A 50 -11.06 5.93 10.51
N SER A 51 -10.86 7.00 11.28
CA SER A 51 -10.45 6.91 12.70
C SER A 51 -11.51 6.28 13.60
N GLU A 52 -12.79 6.45 13.26
CA GLU A 52 -13.92 5.84 13.98
C GLU A 52 -14.06 4.34 13.72
N MET A 53 -13.49 3.81 12.63
CA MET A 53 -13.48 2.37 12.38
C MET A 53 -12.57 1.67 13.37
N LYS A 54 -13.09 0.69 14.11
CA LYS A 54 -12.33 -0.03 15.13
C LYS A 54 -11.20 -0.88 14.55
N GLU A 55 -11.51 -1.65 13.51
CA GLU A 55 -10.55 -2.59 12.91
C GLU A 55 -9.80 -1.93 11.75
N GLU A 56 -8.47 -2.04 11.72
CA GLU A 56 -7.64 -1.48 10.64
C GLU A 56 -8.01 -2.07 9.27
N MET A 57 -8.42 -3.33 9.24
CA MET A 57 -8.86 -4.00 8.02
C MET A 57 -10.17 -3.44 7.46
N ASP A 58 -11.04 -2.85 8.29
CA ASP A 58 -12.22 -2.14 7.80
C ASP A 58 -11.82 -0.86 7.06
N ARG A 59 -10.82 -0.14 7.57
CA ARG A 59 -10.24 1.03 6.90
C ARG A 59 -9.65 0.63 5.54
N VAL A 60 -8.89 -0.46 5.48
CA VAL A 60 -8.32 -1.01 4.24
C VAL A 60 -9.43 -1.33 3.23
N ARG A 61 -10.44 -2.09 3.64
CA ARG A 61 -11.57 -2.49 2.78
C ARG A 61 -12.36 -1.27 2.30
N TYR A 62 -12.55 -0.28 3.18
CA TYR A 62 -13.22 0.96 2.85
C TYR A 62 -12.51 1.71 1.70
N LEU A 63 -11.21 1.92 1.83
CA LEU A 63 -10.40 2.60 0.81
C LEU A 63 -10.44 1.84 -0.51
N MET A 64 -10.23 0.53 -0.49
CA MET A 64 -10.25 -0.31 -1.69
C MET A 64 -11.59 -0.32 -2.43
N LYS A 65 -12.70 -0.25 -1.68
CA LYS A 65 -14.05 -0.24 -2.24
C LYS A 65 -14.42 1.10 -2.86
N ASN A 66 -14.06 2.20 -2.19
CA ASN A 66 -14.54 3.54 -2.56
C ASN A 66 -13.61 4.28 -3.51
N PHE A 67 -12.30 4.04 -3.44
CA PHE A 67 -11.29 4.75 -4.23
C PHE A 67 -10.79 3.89 -5.40
N LYS A 68 -10.64 4.51 -6.57
CA LYS A 68 -10.07 3.89 -7.76
C LYS A 68 -8.55 3.94 -7.69
N TYR A 69 -7.91 2.93 -8.28
CA TYR A 69 -6.45 2.73 -8.28
C TYR A 69 -5.80 2.53 -6.90
N ILE A 70 -6.54 2.64 -5.80
CA ILE A 70 -6.10 2.23 -4.48
C ILE A 70 -6.47 0.75 -4.29
N LYS A 71 -5.44 -0.11 -4.28
CA LYS A 71 -5.55 -1.56 -4.08
C LYS A 71 -4.91 -1.94 -2.74
N ARG A 72 -4.78 -3.25 -2.46
CA ARG A 72 -4.29 -3.79 -1.16
C ARG A 72 -3.07 -3.08 -0.59
N LYS A 73 -1.98 -3.03 -1.38
CA LYS A 73 -0.76 -2.32 -1.02
C LYS A 73 -1.04 -0.84 -0.77
N GLY A 74 -1.58 -0.15 -1.77
CA GLY A 74 -1.80 1.31 -1.69
C GLY A 74 -2.74 1.75 -0.57
N ALA A 75 -3.71 0.91 -0.18
CA ALA A 75 -4.59 1.19 0.95
C ALA A 75 -3.83 1.11 2.28
N ARG A 76 -3.01 0.07 2.47
CA ARG A 76 -2.18 -0.09 3.67
C ARG A 76 -1.10 0.99 3.76
N ASP A 77 -0.40 1.23 2.65
CA ASP A 77 0.60 2.29 2.50
C ASP A 77 0.04 3.66 2.92
N LEU A 78 -1.13 4.03 2.37
CA LEU A 78 -1.81 5.27 2.74
C LEU A 78 -2.19 5.32 4.22
N LEU A 79 -2.72 4.22 4.79
CA LEU A 79 -3.11 4.19 6.19
C LEU A 79 -1.91 4.24 7.14
N ILE A 80 -0.79 3.59 6.79
CA ILE A 80 0.46 3.65 7.53
C ILE A 80 0.99 5.09 7.55
N GLU A 81 1.10 5.73 6.37
CA GLU A 81 1.60 7.12 6.25
C GLU A 81 0.73 8.12 7.03
N LEU A 82 -0.58 7.87 7.13
CA LEU A 82 -1.50 8.71 7.90
C LEU A 82 -1.55 8.35 9.40
N GLY A 83 -0.80 7.35 9.86
CA GLY A 83 -0.86 6.85 11.23
C GLY A 83 -2.18 6.15 11.60
N LEU A 84 -2.99 5.80 10.61
CA LEU A 84 -4.29 5.14 10.73
C LEU A 84 -4.20 3.61 10.63
N ALA A 85 -3.02 3.04 10.47
CA ALA A 85 -2.81 1.61 10.65
C ALA A 85 -1.37 1.33 11.13
N GLN A 86 -1.24 0.44 12.10
CA GLN A 86 0.02 0.02 12.71
C GLN A 86 0.25 -1.49 12.58
N SER A 87 -0.81 -2.28 12.47
CA SER A 87 -0.79 -3.75 12.44
C SER A 87 -0.98 -4.31 11.03
N VAL A 88 -0.55 -3.57 10.01
CA VAL A 88 -0.59 -3.97 8.59
C VAL A 88 0.77 -3.76 7.95
N ILE A 89 1.04 -4.45 6.84
CA ILE A 89 2.26 -4.34 6.03
C ILE A 89 1.86 -4.07 4.59
N ALA A 90 2.42 -3.03 3.97
CA ALA A 90 2.20 -2.72 2.57
C ALA A 90 3.12 -3.55 1.68
N LEU A 91 2.86 -4.87 1.59
CA LEU A 91 3.65 -5.83 0.78
C LEU A 91 3.93 -5.29 -0.63
N ASP A 92 5.15 -4.80 -0.80
CA ASP A 92 5.70 -4.29 -2.05
C ASP A 92 6.59 -5.35 -2.70
N GLN A 93 6.87 -5.18 -3.99
CA GLN A 93 7.78 -6.06 -4.73
C GLN A 93 9.15 -6.18 -4.05
N ARG A 94 9.59 -5.14 -3.34
CA ARG A 94 10.85 -5.16 -2.57
C ARG A 94 10.83 -6.17 -1.42
N ILE A 95 9.75 -6.22 -0.64
CA ILE A 95 9.60 -7.20 0.43
C ILE A 95 9.58 -8.61 -0.17
N ILE A 96 8.85 -8.78 -1.27
CA ILE A 96 8.81 -10.05 -2.00
C ILE A 96 10.22 -10.47 -2.47
N ASN A 97 11.01 -9.53 -3.03
CA ASN A 97 12.37 -9.81 -3.48
C ASN A 97 13.31 -10.21 -2.33
N ILE A 98 13.18 -9.60 -1.15
CA ILE A 98 13.96 -9.97 0.04
C ILE A 98 13.64 -11.42 0.43
N LEU A 99 12.36 -11.77 0.48
CA LEU A 99 11.94 -13.09 0.90
C LEU A 99 12.35 -14.18 -0.10
N GLU A 100 12.29 -13.89 -1.41
CA GLU A 100 12.79 -14.79 -2.46
C GLU A 100 14.29 -15.06 -2.33
N LYS A 101 15.09 -14.07 -1.94
CA LYS A 101 16.53 -14.26 -1.68
C LYS A 101 16.80 -15.17 -0.49
N LEU A 102 15.85 -15.28 0.43
CA LEU A 102 15.92 -16.21 1.57
C LEU A 102 15.31 -17.59 1.24
N ASP A 103 15.09 -17.89 -0.04
CA ASP A 103 14.40 -19.10 -0.54
C ASP A 103 12.98 -19.30 0.02
N ILE A 104 12.36 -18.21 0.49
CA ILE A 104 10.95 -18.20 0.89
C ILE A 104 10.14 -17.93 -0.38
N ASN A 105 9.82 -19.01 -1.10
CA ASN A 105 9.08 -18.94 -2.35
C ASN A 105 7.60 -18.63 -2.12
N PHE A 106 7.19 -17.43 -2.52
CA PHE A 106 5.78 -17.09 -2.69
C PHE A 106 5.38 -17.33 -4.14
N ASP A 107 4.26 -18.01 -4.37
CA ASP A 107 3.67 -18.01 -5.71
C ASP A 107 3.23 -16.56 -6.03
N LYS A 108 4.04 -15.90 -6.86
CA LYS A 108 3.83 -14.51 -7.32
C LYS A 108 2.44 -14.28 -7.93
N LYS A 109 1.82 -15.33 -8.49
CA LYS A 109 0.45 -15.25 -9.03
C LYS A 109 -0.60 -15.27 -7.92
N LEU A 110 -0.31 -15.92 -6.79
CA LEU A 110 -1.24 -16.06 -5.69
C LEU A 110 -1.28 -14.82 -4.77
N VAL A 111 -0.20 -14.04 -4.62
CA VAL A 111 -0.20 -12.76 -3.84
C VAL A 111 -1.17 -11.71 -4.43
N ARG A 112 -1.70 -11.97 -5.63
CA ARG A 112 -2.77 -11.18 -6.26
C ARG A 112 -4.18 -11.53 -5.78
N LYS A 113 -4.37 -12.61 -5.02
CA LYS A 113 -5.62 -12.93 -4.32
C LYS A 113 -5.65 -12.23 -2.95
N ASP A 114 -6.84 -11.82 -2.52
CA ASP A 114 -6.99 -11.04 -1.28
C ASP A 114 -6.64 -11.87 -0.05
N ASP A 115 -7.09 -13.13 -0.04
CA ASP A 115 -6.88 -14.05 1.07
C ASP A 115 -5.40 -14.36 1.27
N LEU A 116 -4.66 -14.69 0.21
CA LEU A 116 -3.23 -14.98 0.34
C LEU A 116 -2.42 -13.75 0.75
N TYR A 117 -2.76 -12.55 0.24
CA TYR A 117 -2.09 -11.32 0.68
C TYR A 117 -2.22 -11.16 2.22
N CYS A 118 -3.43 -11.37 2.73
CA CYS A 118 -3.70 -11.27 4.16
C CYS A 118 -3.04 -12.40 4.96
N GLU A 119 -2.93 -13.60 4.41
CA GLU A 119 -2.20 -14.72 5.04
C GLU A 119 -0.72 -14.42 5.15
N VAL A 120 -0.07 -14.00 4.06
CA VAL A 120 1.36 -13.63 4.06
C VAL A 120 1.63 -12.49 5.03
N GLU A 121 0.79 -11.45 5.01
CA GLU A 121 0.88 -10.33 5.97
C GLU A 121 0.78 -10.83 7.42
N LYS A 122 -0.20 -11.67 7.74
CA LYS A 122 -0.36 -12.25 9.07
C LYS A 122 0.83 -13.10 9.49
N GLU A 123 1.39 -13.88 8.57
CA GLU A 123 2.60 -14.67 8.84
C GLU A 123 3.79 -13.79 9.16
N LEU A 124 4.07 -12.76 8.36
CA LEU A 124 5.18 -11.84 8.61
C LEU A 124 5.00 -11.10 9.95
N ILE A 125 3.78 -10.66 10.27
CA ILE A 125 3.50 -10.01 11.55
C ILE A 125 3.71 -11.00 12.71
N SER A 126 3.16 -12.20 12.62
CA SER A 126 3.18 -13.16 13.72
C SER A 126 4.55 -13.80 13.95
N LYS A 127 5.27 -14.17 12.88
CA LYS A 127 6.54 -14.89 12.94
C LYS A 127 7.76 -13.99 12.99
N ILE A 128 7.66 -12.73 12.53
CA ILE A 128 8.80 -11.81 12.46
C ILE A 128 8.56 -10.57 13.31
N CYS A 129 7.49 -9.81 13.04
CA CYS A 129 7.30 -8.51 13.70
C CYS A 129 7.09 -8.67 15.21
N LYS A 130 6.19 -9.57 15.64
CA LYS A 130 5.89 -9.81 17.05
C LYS A 130 7.12 -10.26 17.86
N PRO A 131 7.92 -11.27 17.43
CA PRO A 131 9.14 -11.64 18.14
C PRO A 131 10.17 -10.50 18.26
N LEU A 132 10.22 -9.60 17.28
CA LEU A 132 11.12 -8.44 17.28
C LEU A 132 10.55 -7.22 18.03
N GLY A 133 9.34 -7.30 18.57
CA GLY A 133 8.67 -6.17 19.22
C GLY A 133 8.31 -5.03 18.27
N LEU A 134 8.15 -5.33 16.97
CA LEU A 134 7.83 -4.36 15.92
C LEU A 134 6.35 -4.41 15.53
N SER A 135 5.80 -3.25 15.18
CA SER A 135 4.53 -3.17 14.46
C SER A 135 4.74 -3.53 12.97
N GLY A 136 3.66 -3.87 12.27
CA GLY A 136 3.71 -4.11 10.83
C GLY A 136 4.16 -2.85 10.07
N ALA A 137 3.68 -1.68 10.50
CA ALA A 137 4.05 -0.39 9.94
C ALA A 137 5.55 -0.07 10.14
N GLN A 138 6.08 -0.33 11.34
CA GLN A 138 7.50 -0.13 11.63
C GLN A 138 8.37 -1.07 10.78
N PHE A 139 7.98 -2.34 10.71
CA PHE A 139 8.68 -3.32 9.88
C PHE A 139 8.70 -2.92 8.40
N ASP A 140 7.56 -2.50 7.85
CA ASP A 140 7.44 -2.00 6.47
C ASP A 140 8.41 -0.82 6.22
N ARG A 141 8.43 0.15 7.14
CA ARG A 141 9.34 1.31 7.06
C ARG A 141 10.80 0.90 7.12
N MET A 142 11.17 -0.02 8.01
CA MET A 142 12.53 -0.53 8.15
C MET A 142 13.00 -1.23 6.88
N LEU A 143 12.15 -2.09 6.30
CA LEU A 143 12.46 -2.78 5.04
C LEU A 143 12.60 -1.80 3.88
N TYR A 144 11.73 -0.78 3.81
CA TYR A 144 11.82 0.26 2.80
C TYR A 144 13.15 1.02 2.90
N GLN A 145 13.51 1.48 4.11
CA GLN A 145 14.66 2.35 4.34
C GLN A 145 16.00 1.64 4.20
N ASN A 146 16.04 0.32 4.44
CA ASN A 146 17.27 -0.46 4.47
C ASN A 146 17.34 -1.50 3.35
N TYR A 147 16.51 -1.37 2.31
CA TYR A 147 16.34 -2.38 1.26
C TYR A 147 17.66 -2.86 0.65
N ASP A 148 18.50 -1.94 0.18
CA ASP A 148 19.75 -2.27 -0.51
C ASP A 148 20.78 -2.92 0.44
N SER A 149 20.87 -2.41 1.67
CA SER A 149 21.76 -2.96 2.71
C SER A 149 21.35 -4.38 3.10
N ILE A 150 20.04 -4.64 3.25
CA ILE A 150 19.50 -5.97 3.56
C ILE A 150 19.83 -6.94 2.43
N LEU A 151 19.62 -6.54 1.17
CA LEU A 151 19.95 -7.40 0.04
C LEU A 151 21.44 -7.73 -0.02
N SER A 152 22.30 -6.74 0.18
CA SER A 152 23.75 -6.91 0.14
C SER A 152 24.21 -7.87 1.23
N PHE A 153 23.68 -7.70 2.46
CA PHE A 153 23.95 -8.59 3.58
C PHE A 153 23.52 -10.03 3.29
N ILE A 154 22.31 -10.25 2.78
CA ILE A 154 21.82 -11.59 2.44
C ILE A 154 22.72 -12.25 1.39
N GLU A 155 23.13 -11.52 0.35
CA GLU A 155 24.02 -12.04 -0.68
C GLU A 155 25.41 -12.40 -0.15
N GLU A 156 25.95 -11.64 0.80
CA GLU A 156 27.22 -11.97 1.47
C GLU A 156 27.10 -13.23 2.32
N GLN A 157 26.03 -13.37 3.10
CA GLN A 157 25.81 -14.55 3.94
C GLN A 157 25.63 -15.82 3.10
N LEU A 158 24.90 -15.74 1.98
CA LEU A 158 24.71 -16.88 1.08
C LEU A 158 25.99 -17.31 0.35
N LYS A 159 26.98 -16.42 0.16
CA LYS A 159 28.28 -16.80 -0.40
C LYS A 159 29.18 -17.52 0.61
N GLN A 160 28.88 -17.40 1.90
CA GLN A 160 29.65 -17.99 3.00
C GLN A 160 29.07 -19.34 3.49
N ALA A 161 27.83 -19.65 3.11
CA ALA A 161 27.13 -20.90 3.40
C ALA A 161 27.34 -21.94 2.29
#